data_AF-A0A7W1L160-F1
#
_entry.id   AF-A0A7W1L160-F1
#
_cell.length_a   1.000
_cell.length_b   1.000
_cell.length_c   1.000
_cell.angle_alpha   90.00
_cell.angle_beta   90.00
_cell.angle_gamma   90.00
#
_symmetry.space_group_name_H-M   'P 1'
#
loop_
_entity.id
_entity.type
_entity.pdbx_description
1 polymer ?
#
loop_
_entity_poly.entity_id
_entity_poly.type
_entity_poly.pdbx_seq_one_letter_code
_entity_poly.pdbx_strand_id
1 'polypeptide(L)'
;MMKIVRTFLKQHMLWVGFVAVIVPLLCILALQYWSLLKLEKTSSVADKVWMKNYLSDVATEVKYFYKGNVEQALNIPAYAITGDLLEKGKSPFGACEVKGIKRLFVSAFDSSGEWKTYFYDPSCKTYQCTQIATEARAINVASASFKMMGQEKTVVRMSGYTVDDRDPENRIVMKPILDESKQIVGVAGFIIDTDYLKQEFLPQVINTSLPMKFPD
;
A
#
# COMPACT_ATOMS: atom_id res chain seq x y z
N MET A 1 63.24 -35.54 -19.19
CA MET A 1 62.16 -34.60 -19.56
C MET A 1 62.64 -33.25 -20.13
N MET A 2 63.79 -32.70 -19.71
CA MET A 2 64.29 -31.38 -20.15
C MET A 2 64.94 -31.34 -21.56
N LYS A 3 65.26 -32.49 -22.17
CA LYS A 3 65.91 -32.55 -23.49
C LYS A 3 64.91 -32.42 -24.66
N ILE A 4 63.71 -32.99 -24.53
CA ILE A 4 62.66 -32.91 -25.57
C ILE A 4 62.16 -31.46 -25.73
N VAL A 5 62.03 -30.74 -24.61
CA VAL A 5 61.64 -29.33 -24.57
C VAL A 5 62.65 -28.44 -25.31
N ARG A 6 63.96 -28.70 -25.15
CA ARG A 6 65.03 -27.94 -25.83
C ARG A 6 65.06 -28.15 -27.34
N THR A 7 64.75 -29.35 -27.83
CA THR A 7 64.72 -29.64 -29.27
C THR A 7 63.50 -29.03 -29.94
N PHE A 8 62.33 -29.07 -29.27
CA PHE A 8 61.11 -28.39 -29.73
C PHE A 8 61.25 -26.86 -29.76
N LEU A 9 61.94 -26.28 -28.77
CA LEU A 9 62.17 -24.83 -28.67
C LEU A 9 63.03 -24.26 -29.81
N LYS A 10 63.97 -25.03 -30.37
CA LYS A 10 64.81 -24.56 -31.49
C LYS A 10 64.06 -24.57 -32.82
N GLN A 11 63.17 -25.54 -33.03
CA GLN A 11 62.41 -25.68 -34.28
C GLN A 11 61.14 -24.80 -34.30
N HIS A 12 60.64 -24.42 -33.11
CA HIS A 12 59.43 -23.60 -32.94
C HIS A 12 59.68 -22.30 -32.15
N MET A 13 60.88 -21.72 -32.23
CA MET A 13 61.25 -20.49 -31.50
C MET A 13 60.28 -19.32 -31.78
N LEU A 14 59.80 -19.21 -33.02
CA LEU A 14 58.75 -18.26 -33.42
C LEU A 14 57.40 -18.54 -32.76
N TRP A 15 57.06 -19.82 -32.60
CA TRP A 15 55.80 -20.27 -31.99
C TRP A 15 55.80 -20.07 -30.48
N VAL A 16 56.94 -20.26 -29.81
CA VAL A 16 57.09 -19.99 -28.37
C VAL A 16 56.89 -18.51 -28.06
N GLY A 17 57.45 -17.61 -28.89
CA GLY A 17 57.22 -16.18 -28.77
C GLY A 17 55.75 -15.78 -28.98
N PHE A 18 55.09 -16.38 -29.98
CA PHE A 18 53.67 -16.15 -30.26
C PHE A 18 52.76 -16.59 -29.11
N VAL A 19 53.01 -17.79 -28.55
CA VAL A 19 52.27 -18.30 -27.39
C VAL A 19 52.51 -17.44 -26.15
N ALA A 20 53.73 -16.95 -25.93
CA ALA A 20 54.06 -16.09 -24.80
C ALA A 20 53.33 -14.74 -24.82
N VAL A 21 52.88 -14.27 -25.99
CA VAL A 21 52.10 -13.03 -26.14
C VAL A 21 50.60 -13.32 -26.12
N ILE A 22 50.15 -14.38 -26.79
CA ILE A 22 48.73 -14.70 -26.91
C ILE A 22 48.13 -15.18 -25.61
N VAL A 23 48.83 -16.00 -24.85
CA VAL A 23 48.29 -16.55 -23.60
C VAL A 23 47.96 -15.43 -22.60
N PRO A 24 48.87 -14.47 -22.31
CA PRO A 24 48.53 -13.32 -21.48
C PRO A 24 47.39 -12.48 -22.04
N LEU A 25 47.36 -12.25 -23.36
CA LEU A 25 46.31 -11.47 -24.01
C LEU A 25 44.93 -12.13 -23.82
N LEU A 26 44.82 -13.44 -24.06
CA LEU A 26 43.59 -14.20 -23.87
C LEU A 26 43.18 -14.27 -22.39
N CYS A 27 44.15 -14.39 -21.47
CA CYS A 27 43.87 -14.36 -20.03
C CYS A 27 43.27 -13.01 -19.60
N ILE A 28 43.82 -11.89 -20.07
CA ILE A 28 43.29 -10.55 -19.77
C ILE A 28 41.87 -10.41 -20.33
N LEU A 29 41.64 -10.87 -21.56
CA LEU A 29 40.34 -10.78 -22.23
C LEU A 29 39.27 -11.63 -21.52
N ALA A 30 39.64 -12.84 -21.07
CA ALA A 30 38.77 -13.70 -20.27
C ALA A 30 38.42 -13.07 -18.91
N LEU A 31 39.39 -12.45 -18.23
CA LEU A 31 39.16 -11.74 -16.96
C LEU A 31 38.24 -10.54 -17.14
N GLN A 32 38.43 -9.76 -18.21
CA GLN A 32 37.54 -8.65 -18.56
C GLN A 32 36.12 -9.14 -18.83
N TYR A 33 35.96 -10.22 -19.58
CA TYR A 33 34.66 -10.83 -19.86
C TYR A 33 33.97 -11.35 -18.59
N TRP A 34 34.70 -12.01 -17.70
CA TRP A 34 34.16 -12.51 -16.42
C TRP A 34 33.75 -11.36 -15.50
N SER A 35 34.54 -10.29 -15.47
CA SER A 35 34.21 -9.09 -14.70
C SER A 35 32.91 -8.46 -15.21
N LEU A 36 32.76 -8.30 -16.52
CA LEU A 36 31.53 -7.76 -17.15
C LEU A 36 30.30 -8.63 -16.83
N LEU A 37 30.41 -9.95 -16.98
CA LEU A 37 29.32 -10.87 -16.63
C LEU A 37 28.94 -10.81 -15.15
N LYS A 38 29.93 -10.63 -14.26
CA LYS A 38 29.67 -10.49 -12.82
C LYS A 38 28.98 -9.17 -12.51
N LEU A 39 29.42 -8.08 -13.15
CA LEU A 39 28.83 -6.75 -13.02
C LEU A 39 27.38 -6.71 -13.50
N GLU A 40 27.08 -7.33 -14.64
CA GLU A 40 25.72 -7.42 -15.19
C GLU A 40 24.77 -8.15 -14.23
N LYS A 41 25.21 -9.30 -13.70
CA LYS A 41 24.44 -10.07 -12.71
C LYS A 41 24.24 -9.31 -11.41
N THR A 42 25.25 -8.61 -10.92
CA THR A 42 25.12 -7.80 -9.70
C THR A 42 24.26 -6.55 -9.92
N SER A 43 24.32 -5.93 -11.10
CA SER A 43 23.50 -4.76 -11.46
C SER A 43 22.03 -5.14 -11.52
N SER A 44 21.67 -6.20 -12.26
CA SER A 44 20.26 -6.62 -12.36
C SER A 44 19.64 -7.00 -11.00
N VAL A 45 20.43 -7.60 -10.10
CA VAL A 45 19.97 -7.88 -8.74
C VAL A 45 19.85 -6.61 -7.91
N ALA A 46 20.82 -5.68 -8.01
CA ALA A 46 20.76 -4.39 -7.33
C ALA A 46 19.54 -3.58 -7.79
N ASP A 47 19.28 -3.50 -9.10
CA ASP A 47 18.15 -2.77 -9.68
C ASP A 47 16.80 -3.29 -9.16
N LYS A 48 16.65 -4.62 -9.07
CA LYS A 48 15.43 -5.24 -8.51
C LYS A 48 15.26 -4.91 -7.03
N VAL A 49 16.34 -4.95 -6.25
CA VAL A 49 16.31 -4.60 -4.82
C VAL A 49 15.96 -3.13 -4.64
N TRP A 50 16.55 -2.25 -5.44
CA TRP A 50 16.28 -0.82 -5.42
C TRP A 50 14.83 -0.52 -5.79
N MET A 51 14.32 -1.10 -6.87
CA MET A 51 12.92 -0.97 -7.29
C MET A 51 11.96 -1.46 -6.20
N LYS A 52 12.24 -2.62 -5.60
CA LYS A 52 11.42 -3.15 -4.50
C LYS A 52 11.41 -2.22 -3.29
N ASN A 53 12.57 -1.70 -2.90
CA ASN A 53 12.67 -0.76 -1.78
C ASN A 53 11.92 0.53 -2.08
N TYR A 54 12.08 1.07 -3.30
CA TYR A 54 11.35 2.25 -3.76
C TYR A 54 9.82 2.04 -3.69
N LEU A 55 9.31 0.93 -4.25
CA LEU A 55 7.88 0.61 -4.18
C LEU A 55 7.40 0.43 -2.73
N SER A 56 8.23 -0.17 -1.87
CA SER A 56 7.93 -0.32 -0.45
C SER A 56 7.83 1.02 0.27
N ASP A 57 8.71 1.96 -0.05
CA ASP A 57 8.71 3.30 0.55
C ASP A 57 7.48 4.10 0.10
N VAL A 58 7.16 4.10 -1.20
CA VAL A 58 5.94 4.73 -1.73
C VAL A 58 4.68 4.12 -1.10
N ALA A 59 4.61 2.79 -1.02
CA ALA A 59 3.47 2.11 -0.40
C ALA A 59 3.35 2.44 1.10
N THR A 60 4.49 2.60 1.78
CA THR A 60 4.54 2.97 3.19
C THR A 60 4.02 4.39 3.41
N GLU A 61 4.38 5.33 2.54
CA GLU A 61 3.89 6.72 2.60
C GLU A 61 2.37 6.79 2.39
N VAL A 62 1.85 6.09 1.37
CA VAL A 62 0.40 5.98 1.13
C VAL A 62 -0.31 5.37 2.34
N LYS A 63 0.26 4.32 2.94
CA LYS A 63 -0.29 3.70 4.13
C LYS A 63 -0.33 4.68 5.31
N TYR A 64 0.74 5.46 5.53
CA TYR A 64 0.78 6.44 6.63
C TYR A 64 -0.20 7.58 6.41
N PHE A 65 -0.34 8.08 5.19
CA PHE A 65 -1.33 9.08 4.82
C PHE A 65 -2.75 8.64 5.20
N TYR A 66 -3.18 7.46 4.74
CA TYR A 66 -4.52 6.97 5.07
C TYR A 66 -4.67 6.54 6.53
N LYS A 67 -3.60 6.11 7.20
CA LYS A 67 -3.62 5.86 8.64
C LYS A 67 -3.88 7.15 9.42
N GLY A 68 -3.27 8.27 9.03
CA GLY A 68 -3.56 9.59 9.59
C GLY A 68 -5.03 9.97 9.42
N ASN A 69 -5.59 9.74 8.22
CA ASN A 69 -7.01 9.97 7.95
C ASN A 69 -7.92 9.10 8.83
N VAL A 70 -7.57 7.84 9.09
CA VAL A 70 -8.31 6.96 10.02
C VAL A 70 -8.30 7.53 11.43
N GLU A 71 -7.13 7.95 11.92
CA GLU A 71 -6.99 8.48 13.28
C GLU A 71 -7.73 9.82 13.46
N GLN A 72 -7.77 10.63 12.40
CA GLN A 72 -8.46 11.92 12.40
C GLN A 72 -9.98 11.78 12.25
N ALA A 73 -10.45 10.96 11.31
CA ALA A 73 -11.86 10.88 10.95
C ALA A 73 -12.63 9.77 11.66
N LEU A 74 -12.03 8.60 11.90
CA LEU A 74 -12.76 7.40 12.35
C LEU A 74 -12.70 7.17 13.86
N ASN A 75 -12.10 8.08 14.64
CA ASN A 75 -12.10 8.04 16.11
C ASN A 75 -13.42 8.59 16.68
N ILE A 76 -14.51 7.90 16.38
CA ILE A 76 -15.86 8.28 16.78
C ILE A 76 -16.23 7.56 18.09
N PRO A 77 -16.69 8.28 19.12
CA PRO A 77 -17.15 7.66 20.36
C PRO A 77 -18.55 7.06 20.19
N ALA A 78 -18.86 5.99 20.93
CA ALA A 78 -20.14 5.28 20.84
C ALA A 78 -21.37 6.18 21.08
N TYR A 79 -21.27 7.18 21.95
CA TYR A 79 -22.39 8.11 22.21
C TYR A 79 -22.74 9.02 21.02
N ALA A 80 -21.84 9.16 20.03
CA ALA A 80 -22.06 10.01 18.86
C ALA A 80 -22.86 9.32 17.75
N ILE A 81 -23.05 8.00 17.84
CA ILE A 81 -23.76 7.19 16.83
C ILE A 81 -25.14 6.71 17.27
N THR A 82 -25.70 7.29 18.33
CA THR A 82 -27.06 6.99 18.78
C THR A 82 -28.04 7.22 17.63
N GLY A 83 -28.95 6.28 17.38
CA GLY A 83 -29.84 6.29 16.20
C GLY A 83 -30.55 7.62 15.96
N ASP A 84 -31.02 8.28 17.03
CA ASP A 84 -31.67 9.60 16.96
C ASP A 84 -30.75 10.72 16.46
N LEU A 85 -29.45 10.70 16.78
CA LEU A 85 -28.49 11.71 16.32
C LEU A 85 -28.15 11.53 14.85
N LEU A 86 -28.02 10.27 14.40
CA LEU A 86 -27.73 9.95 13.00
C LEU A 86 -28.96 10.24 12.11
N GLU A 87 -30.17 9.89 12.56
CA GLU A 87 -31.41 10.19 11.86
C GLU A 87 -31.71 11.69 11.77
N LYS A 88 -31.34 12.46 12.80
CA LYS A 88 -31.40 13.93 12.78
C LYS A 88 -30.29 14.59 11.95
N GLY A 89 -29.43 13.79 11.31
CA GLY A 89 -28.34 14.30 10.49
C GLY A 89 -27.33 15.11 11.30
N LYS A 90 -26.83 14.56 12.42
CA LYS A 90 -25.64 15.10 13.12
C LYS A 90 -24.41 14.24 12.85
N SER A 91 -23.26 14.88 12.67
CA SER A 91 -22.07 14.25 12.07
C SER A 91 -21.20 13.76 13.18
N PRO A 92 -20.95 12.45 13.24
CA PRO A 92 -19.98 11.94 14.17
C PRO A 92 -18.55 12.33 13.75
N PHE A 93 -18.34 12.76 12.50
CA PHE A 93 -17.02 13.08 11.92
C PHE A 93 -16.52 14.50 12.23
N GLY A 94 -17.32 15.34 12.88
CA GLY A 94 -16.95 16.73 13.20
C GLY A 94 -16.68 17.60 11.96
N ALA A 95 -15.86 18.65 12.12
CA ALA A 95 -15.51 19.60 11.05
C ALA A 95 -14.29 19.15 10.19
N CYS A 96 -13.96 17.86 10.20
CA CYS A 96 -12.73 17.36 9.61
C CYS A 96 -12.74 17.46 8.08
N GLU A 97 -11.92 18.34 7.53
CA GLU A 97 -11.59 18.35 6.10
C GLU A 97 -10.45 17.36 5.88
N VAL A 98 -10.79 16.20 5.31
CA VAL A 98 -9.86 15.07 5.10
C VAL A 98 -9.70 14.83 3.61
N LYS A 99 -8.45 14.94 3.13
CA LYS A 99 -8.10 14.78 1.71
C LYS A 99 -8.02 13.31 1.30
N GLY A 100 -8.29 13.04 0.03
CA GLY A 100 -8.20 11.69 -0.54
C GLY A 100 -9.30 10.74 -0.10
N ILE A 101 -10.40 11.28 0.45
CA ILE A 101 -11.59 10.54 0.82
C ILE A 101 -12.72 10.96 -0.10
N LYS A 102 -13.29 9.98 -0.80
CA LYS A 102 -14.44 10.19 -1.68
C LYS A 102 -15.71 10.36 -0.87
N ARG A 103 -15.88 9.55 0.18
CA ARG A 103 -17.08 9.54 1.02
C ARG A 103 -16.81 8.92 2.37
N LEU A 104 -17.37 9.51 3.41
CA LEU A 104 -17.41 8.99 4.78
C LEU A 104 -18.74 8.27 5.02
N PHE A 105 -18.74 7.29 5.90
CA PHE A 105 -19.97 6.60 6.31
C PHE A 105 -19.92 6.10 7.74
N VAL A 106 -21.08 6.05 8.38
CA VAL A 106 -21.30 5.29 9.62
C VAL A 106 -22.40 4.28 9.40
N SER A 107 -22.15 3.04 9.78
CA SER A 107 -23.17 2.00 9.85
C SER A 107 -23.41 1.63 11.31
N ALA A 108 -24.65 1.69 11.77
CA ALA A 108 -25.02 1.41 13.15
C ALA A 108 -26.43 0.80 13.22
N PHE A 109 -26.76 0.22 14.37
CA PHE A 109 -28.12 -0.20 14.66
C PHE A 109 -28.97 1.02 15.03
N ASP A 110 -30.13 1.15 14.38
CA ASP A 110 -31.10 2.19 14.72
C ASP A 110 -31.92 1.82 15.98
N SER A 111 -32.88 2.68 16.34
CA SER A 111 -33.77 2.46 17.49
C SER A 111 -34.66 1.21 17.35
N SER A 112 -34.87 0.71 16.13
CA SER A 112 -35.59 -0.53 15.84
C SER A 112 -34.70 -1.77 15.83
N GLY A 113 -33.39 -1.61 15.97
CA GLY A 113 -32.41 -2.69 15.89
C GLY A 113 -32.03 -3.07 14.46
N GLU A 114 -32.43 -2.27 13.47
CA GLU A 114 -32.07 -2.47 12.07
C GLU A 114 -30.72 -1.81 11.75
N TRP A 115 -29.90 -2.50 10.94
CA TRP A 115 -28.59 -2.00 10.54
C TRP A 115 -28.75 -1.00 9.39
N LYS A 116 -28.45 0.27 9.65
CA LYS A 116 -28.52 1.35 8.67
C LYS A 116 -27.14 1.97 8.45
N THR A 117 -26.90 2.37 7.20
CA THR A 117 -25.70 3.08 6.78
C THR A 117 -26.05 4.52 6.45
N TYR A 118 -25.36 5.46 7.09
CA TYR A 118 -25.46 6.89 6.93
C TYR A 118 -24.22 7.38 6.19
N PHE A 119 -24.42 8.19 5.16
CA PHE A 119 -23.36 8.67 4.27
C PHE A 119 -23.08 10.15 4.51
N TYR A 120 -21.81 10.53 4.36
CA TYR A 120 -21.32 11.86 4.63
C TYR A 120 -20.34 12.25 3.53
N ASP A 121 -20.59 13.35 2.85
CA ASP A 121 -19.64 13.91 1.89
C ASP A 121 -18.76 14.94 2.60
N PRO A 122 -17.43 14.74 2.62
CA PRO A 122 -16.50 15.67 3.25
C PRO A 122 -16.54 17.07 2.60
N SER A 123 -16.94 17.17 1.33
CA SER A 123 -17.02 18.42 0.56
C SER A 123 -18.26 19.24 0.90
N CYS A 124 -19.39 18.56 1.14
CA CYS A 124 -20.67 19.24 1.33
C CYS A 124 -20.94 19.63 2.78
N LYS A 125 -20.21 19.09 3.78
CA LYS A 125 -20.51 19.25 5.22
C LYS A 125 -21.98 18.95 5.60
N THR A 126 -22.72 18.28 4.73
CA THR A 126 -24.14 17.96 4.86
C THR A 126 -24.37 16.46 4.72
N TYR A 127 -25.47 16.02 5.32
CA TYR A 127 -25.82 14.63 5.65
C TYR A 127 -26.57 13.88 4.56
N GLN A 128 -26.89 14.59 3.48
CA GLN A 128 -27.74 14.08 2.42
C GLN A 128 -26.96 14.09 1.13
N CYS A 129 -26.09 13.10 0.99
CA CYS A 129 -25.62 12.69 -0.31
C CYS A 129 -26.42 11.46 -0.70
N THR A 130 -27.10 11.56 -1.83
CA THR A 130 -27.87 10.47 -2.43
C THR A 130 -27.07 9.18 -2.37
N GLN A 131 -27.67 8.15 -1.78
CA GLN A 131 -27.06 6.84 -1.70
C GLN A 131 -26.74 6.35 -3.12
N ILE A 132 -25.46 6.16 -3.40
CA ILE A 132 -25.02 5.56 -4.66
C ILE A 132 -25.07 4.04 -4.45
N ALA A 133 -25.83 3.34 -5.30
CA ALA A 133 -26.12 1.92 -5.11
C ALA A 133 -24.86 1.05 -5.06
N THR A 134 -23.83 1.38 -5.86
CA THR A 134 -22.55 0.66 -5.90
C THR A 134 -21.77 0.83 -4.59
N GLU A 135 -21.64 2.05 -4.09
CA GLU A 135 -20.98 2.35 -2.82
C GLU A 135 -21.68 1.69 -1.64
N ALA A 136 -23.01 1.76 -1.60
CA ALA A 136 -23.79 1.12 -0.55
C ALA A 136 -23.64 -0.40 -0.56
N ARG A 137 -23.60 -1.02 -1.75
CA ARG A 137 -23.32 -2.45 -1.88
C ARG A 137 -21.95 -2.79 -1.34
N ALA A 138 -20.92 -2.03 -1.72
CA ALA A 138 -19.55 -2.24 -1.25
C ALA A 138 -19.49 -2.15 0.29
N ILE A 139 -20.09 -1.12 0.88
CA ILE A 139 -20.14 -0.95 2.35
C ILE A 139 -20.89 -2.07 3.04
N ASN A 140 -22.06 -2.48 2.53
CA ASN A 140 -22.82 -3.58 3.13
C ASN A 140 -22.04 -4.89 3.12
N VAL A 141 -21.34 -5.17 2.02
CA VAL A 141 -20.52 -6.36 1.88
C VAL A 141 -19.29 -6.29 2.79
N ALA A 142 -18.66 -5.11 2.90
CA ALA A 142 -17.48 -4.85 3.72
C ALA A 142 -17.78 -4.87 5.24
N SER A 143 -18.94 -4.38 5.66
CA SER A 143 -19.37 -4.31 7.07
C SER A 143 -20.12 -5.55 7.58
N ALA A 144 -20.37 -6.54 6.73
CA ALA A 144 -21.19 -7.71 7.06
C ALA A 144 -20.72 -8.47 8.31
N SER A 145 -19.41 -8.70 8.45
CA SER A 145 -18.84 -9.39 9.61
C SER A 145 -19.04 -8.59 10.90
N PHE A 146 -18.91 -7.27 10.84
CA PHE A 146 -19.13 -6.40 12.00
C PHE A 146 -20.61 -6.33 12.38
N LYS A 147 -21.53 -6.33 11.39
CA LYS A 147 -22.96 -6.44 11.65
C LYS A 147 -23.27 -7.71 12.44
N MET A 148 -22.75 -8.86 12.01
CA MET A 148 -22.95 -10.13 12.71
C MET A 148 -22.39 -10.09 14.15
N MET A 149 -21.15 -9.61 14.32
CA MET A 149 -20.52 -9.48 15.64
C MET A 149 -21.28 -8.54 16.58
N GLY A 150 -21.86 -7.45 16.05
CA GLY A 150 -22.70 -6.53 16.82
C GLY A 150 -24.02 -7.16 17.24
N GLN A 151 -24.67 -7.94 16.35
CA GLN A 151 -25.89 -8.69 16.68
C GLN A 151 -25.65 -9.73 17.78
N GLU A 152 -24.52 -10.42 17.74
CA GLU A 152 -24.11 -11.42 18.73
C GLU A 152 -23.54 -10.81 20.03
N LYS A 153 -23.36 -9.48 20.08
CA LYS A 153 -22.73 -8.76 21.20
C LYS A 153 -21.34 -9.30 21.54
N THR A 154 -20.60 -9.70 20.51
CA THR A 154 -19.27 -10.30 20.65
C THR A 154 -18.26 -9.28 21.18
N VAL A 155 -17.55 -9.64 22.24
CA VAL A 155 -16.49 -8.81 22.82
C VAL A 155 -15.24 -8.87 21.95
N VAL A 156 -14.81 -7.72 21.43
CA VAL A 156 -13.67 -7.63 20.52
C VAL A 156 -12.39 -7.30 21.29
N ARG A 157 -11.32 -8.05 21.04
CA ARG A 157 -10.02 -7.85 21.72
C ARG A 157 -9.18 -6.72 21.12
N MET A 158 -9.38 -6.35 19.85
CA MET A 158 -8.60 -5.29 19.18
C MET A 158 -9.49 -4.36 18.35
N SER A 159 -9.32 -3.05 18.53
CA SER A 159 -10.02 -1.98 17.80
C SER A 159 -9.20 -1.43 16.63
N GLY A 160 -8.62 -2.33 15.83
CA GLY A 160 -7.90 -1.96 14.61
C GLY A 160 -8.84 -1.52 13.50
N TYR A 161 -8.33 -0.73 12.56
CA TYR A 161 -9.02 -0.52 11.29
C TYR A 161 -8.75 -1.70 10.36
N THR A 162 -9.70 -1.95 9.45
CA THR A 162 -9.59 -2.93 8.37
C THR A 162 -9.70 -2.22 7.02
N VAL A 163 -9.17 -2.88 6.00
CA VAL A 163 -9.25 -2.41 4.62
C VAL A 163 -9.95 -3.49 3.81
N ASP A 164 -10.95 -3.10 3.04
CA ASP A 164 -11.65 -3.94 2.07
C ASP A 164 -11.32 -3.46 0.65
N ASP A 165 -10.74 -4.35 -0.15
CA ASP A 165 -10.29 -4.09 -1.50
C ASP A 165 -11.02 -4.93 -2.55
N ARG A 166 -12.13 -5.60 -2.17
CA ARG A 166 -12.90 -6.49 -3.05
C ARG A 166 -13.58 -5.75 -4.19
N ASP A 167 -13.93 -4.49 -3.97
CA ASP A 167 -14.39 -3.57 -5.00
C ASP A 167 -13.25 -2.57 -5.32
N PRO A 168 -12.57 -2.72 -6.46
CA PRO A 168 -11.45 -1.83 -6.83
C PRO A 168 -11.85 -0.35 -6.94
N GLU A 169 -13.11 -0.07 -7.29
CA GLU A 169 -13.63 1.29 -7.46
C GLU A 169 -14.09 1.88 -6.12
N ASN A 170 -14.38 1.04 -5.13
CA ASN A 170 -14.86 1.43 -3.81
C ASN A 170 -14.05 0.73 -2.71
N ARG A 171 -12.73 0.97 -2.70
CA ARG A 171 -11.85 0.51 -1.62
C ARG A 171 -12.21 1.20 -0.33
N ILE A 172 -12.54 0.41 0.69
CA ILE A 172 -13.08 0.91 1.95
C ILE A 172 -12.07 0.71 3.06
N VAL A 173 -11.85 1.76 3.84
CA VAL A 173 -11.19 1.66 5.14
C VAL A 173 -12.25 1.84 6.21
N MET A 174 -12.29 0.94 7.19
CA MET A 174 -13.30 0.98 8.23
C MET A 174 -12.73 0.64 9.60
N LYS A 175 -13.38 1.13 10.65
CA LYS A 175 -13.01 0.91 12.04
C LYS A 175 -14.28 0.61 12.85
N PRO A 176 -14.31 -0.46 13.64
CA PRO A 176 -15.44 -0.74 14.52
C PRO A 176 -15.51 0.32 15.62
N ILE A 177 -16.74 0.74 15.93
CA ILE A 177 -17.06 1.61 17.05
C ILE A 177 -17.46 0.70 18.21
N LEU A 178 -16.73 0.81 19.31
CA LEU A 178 -16.92 -0.02 20.48
C LEU A 178 -17.57 0.77 21.61
N ASP A 179 -18.44 0.12 22.37
CA ASP A 179 -18.95 0.64 23.63
C ASP A 179 -17.98 0.39 24.80
N GLU A 180 -18.39 0.78 26.01
CA GLU A 180 -17.62 0.56 27.25
C GLU A 180 -17.39 -0.93 27.55
N SER A 181 -18.27 -1.80 27.05
CA SER A 181 -18.18 -3.26 27.19
C SER A 181 -17.31 -3.91 26.10
N LYS A 182 -16.68 -3.12 25.23
CA LYS A 182 -15.91 -3.56 24.05
C LYS A 182 -16.73 -4.39 23.05
N GLN A 183 -18.04 -4.13 22.99
CA GLN A 183 -18.95 -4.68 21.99
C GLN A 183 -19.07 -3.72 20.81
N ILE A 184 -19.29 -4.27 19.62
CA ILE A 184 -19.48 -3.47 18.42
C ILE A 184 -20.88 -2.87 18.44
N VAL A 185 -20.95 -1.55 18.48
CA VAL A 185 -22.20 -0.79 18.37
C VAL A 185 -22.39 -0.16 16.99
N GLY A 186 -21.33 -0.08 16.20
CA GLY A 186 -21.35 0.41 14.83
C GLY A 186 -20.00 0.30 14.16
N VAL A 187 -19.90 0.82 12.95
CA VAL A 187 -18.70 0.89 12.14
C VAL A 187 -18.64 2.28 11.51
N ALA A 188 -17.50 2.95 11.63
CA ALA A 188 -17.20 4.13 10.85
C ALA A 188 -16.22 3.76 9.74
N GLY A 189 -16.34 4.37 8.57
CA GLY A 189 -15.38 4.16 7.50
C GLY A 189 -15.41 5.25 6.46
N PHE A 190 -14.52 5.10 5.49
CA PHE A 190 -14.49 5.92 4.30
C PHE A 190 -14.15 5.10 3.06
N ILE A 191 -14.60 5.60 1.92
CA ILE A 191 -14.20 5.14 0.59
C ILE A 191 -13.02 5.99 0.14
N ILE A 192 -11.95 5.32 -0.28
CA ILE A 192 -10.76 5.97 -0.83
C ILE A 192 -11.11 6.68 -2.14
N ASP A 193 -10.72 7.94 -2.27
CA ASP A 193 -10.74 8.63 -3.55
C ASP A 193 -9.57 8.14 -4.41
N THR A 194 -9.88 7.20 -5.29
CA THR A 194 -8.89 6.58 -6.19
C THR A 194 -8.38 7.57 -7.22
N ASP A 195 -9.18 8.54 -7.64
CA ASP A 195 -8.77 9.54 -8.62
C ASP A 195 -7.80 10.53 -8.00
N TYR A 196 -8.12 11.05 -6.80
CA TYR A 196 -7.18 11.85 -6.01
C TYR A 196 -5.86 11.11 -5.76
N LEU A 197 -5.93 9.83 -5.37
CA LEU A 197 -4.75 9.03 -5.13
C LEU A 197 -3.87 8.90 -6.38
N LYS A 198 -4.46 8.62 -7.54
CA LYS A 198 -3.73 8.42 -8.80
C LYS A 198 -3.21 9.72 -9.41
N GLN A 199 -3.99 10.79 -9.35
CA GLN A 199 -3.73 12.02 -10.10
C GLN A 199 -2.96 13.05 -9.28
N GLU A 200 -3.15 13.08 -7.95
CA GLU A 200 -2.54 14.08 -7.09
C GLU A 200 -1.50 13.47 -6.15
N PHE A 201 -1.90 12.51 -5.31
CA PHE A 201 -1.05 12.06 -4.21
C PHE A 201 0.11 11.17 -4.66
N LEU A 202 -0.14 10.14 -5.49
CA LEU A 202 0.91 9.24 -5.97
C LEU A 202 2.00 9.97 -6.75
N PRO A 203 1.69 10.87 -7.72
CA PRO A 203 2.72 11.63 -8.40
C PRO A 203 3.59 12.47 -7.46
N GLN A 204 3.01 13.08 -6.42
CA GLN A 204 3.75 13.85 -5.43
C GLN A 204 4.72 12.98 -4.63
N VAL A 205 4.26 11.84 -4.14
CA VAL A 205 5.10 10.89 -3.37
C VAL A 205 6.21 10.32 -4.26
N ILE A 206 5.88 9.96 -5.51
CA ILE A 206 6.82 9.46 -6.51
C ILE A 206 7.91 10.51 -6.78
N ASN A 207 7.54 11.76 -7.10
CA ASN A 207 8.49 12.83 -7.41
C ASN A 207 9.38 13.20 -6.21
N THR A 208 8.88 13.02 -4.99
CA THR A 208 9.67 13.26 -3.76
C THR A 208 10.64 12.11 -3.49
N SER A 209 10.20 10.87 -3.73
CA SER A 209 10.96 9.66 -3.38
C SER A 209 11.98 9.25 -4.45
N LEU A 210 11.70 9.54 -5.73
CA LEU A 210 12.57 9.23 -6.88
C LEU A 210 13.99 9.79 -6.73
N PRO A 211 14.21 11.11 -6.53
CA PRO A 211 15.57 11.67 -6.48
C PRO A 211 16.37 11.21 -5.26
N MET A 212 15.71 10.79 -4.17
CA MET A 212 16.39 10.23 -3.00
C MET A 212 16.92 8.81 -3.24
N LYS A 213 16.29 8.06 -4.16
CA LYS A 213 16.58 6.65 -4.41
C LYS A 213 17.25 6.40 -5.76
N PHE A 214 17.19 7.33 -6.69
CA PHE A 214 17.86 7.27 -8.00
C PHE A 214 18.50 8.64 -8.27
N PRO A 215 19.61 8.97 -7.58
CA PRO A 215 20.38 10.17 -7.90
C PRO A 215 21.02 10.03 -9.29
N ASP A 216 20.99 11.11 -10.08
CA ASP A 216 21.64 11.21 -11.40
C ASP A 216 23.16 10.96 -11.34
#